data_AF-A0A0C3ADS3-F1
#
_entry.id   AF-A0A0C3ADS3-F1
#
_cell.length_a   1.000
_cell.length_b   1.000
_cell.length_c   1.000
_cell.angle_alpha   90.00
_cell.angle_beta   90.00
_cell.angle_gamma   90.00
#
_symmetry.space_group_name_H-M   'P 1'
#
loop_
_entity.id
_entity.type
_entity.pdbx_description
1 polymer ?
#
loop_
_entity_poly.entity_id
_entity_poly.type
_entity_poly.pdbx_seq_one_letter_code
_entity_poly.pdbx_strand_id
1 'polypeptide(L)'
;AAFKLAEFLYSHEQMSGTKIDELLGIMASMYDKDPLFHSHKNLCDTINATIHRDSPWKLFSVMYLGEMPDNPPSWMTAKYDVWYHDPKVVLEHQLANPDFKGEIDYAAKVVIDEDGHWEVCDLMSGQWAFDQSDIIVKDAGTHGAMFVLVVLGSDKTMVSVVTGHIEYYPLYISLRNIHNNVCQVHHDAVTILTFLAIPKSQ
;
A
#
# COMPACT_ATOMS: atom_id res chain seq x y z
N ALA A 1 -13.08 16.55 15.03
CA ALA A 1 -13.56 17.69 14.21
C ALA A 1 -12.59 17.98 13.07
N ALA A 2 -11.28 18.20 13.34
CA ALA A 2 -10.27 18.46 12.31
C ALA A 2 -10.18 17.38 11.22
N PHE A 3 -10.10 16.09 11.59
CA PHE A 3 -10.08 14.99 10.62
C PHE A 3 -11.32 14.99 9.70
N LYS A 4 -12.53 15.03 10.27
CA LYS A 4 -13.79 15.07 9.51
C LYS A 4 -13.88 16.27 8.56
N LEU A 5 -13.35 17.43 8.97
CA LEU A 5 -13.30 18.62 8.14
C LEU A 5 -12.30 18.46 6.99
N ALA A 6 -11.10 17.92 7.27
CA ALA A 6 -10.10 17.63 6.25
C ALA A 6 -10.59 16.60 5.23
N GLU A 7 -11.19 15.50 5.71
CA GLU A 7 -11.80 14.44 4.90
C GLU A 7 -12.92 14.99 4.00
N PHE A 8 -13.81 15.82 4.56
CA PHE A 8 -14.87 16.45 3.78
C PHE A 8 -14.32 17.37 2.67
N LEU A 9 -13.38 18.27 3.01
CA LEU A 9 -12.84 19.25 2.07
C LEU A 9 -11.94 18.62 1.00
N TYR A 10 -11.14 17.62 1.36
CA TYR A 10 -10.13 17.02 0.50
C TYR A 10 -10.68 15.83 -0.31
N SER A 11 -11.41 14.92 0.35
CA SER A 11 -11.84 13.65 -0.27
C SER A 11 -13.25 13.72 -0.87
N HIS A 12 -14.20 14.36 -0.19
CA HIS A 12 -15.59 14.41 -0.65
C HIS A 12 -15.85 15.55 -1.64
N GLU A 13 -15.52 16.79 -1.25
CA GLU A 13 -15.77 17.98 -2.07
C GLU A 13 -14.64 18.27 -3.07
N GLN A 14 -13.43 17.77 -2.82
CA GLN A 14 -12.23 18.08 -3.61
C GLN A 14 -12.09 19.58 -3.88
N MET A 15 -12.30 20.37 -2.82
CA MET A 15 -12.42 21.82 -2.92
C MET A 15 -11.08 22.45 -3.31
N SER A 16 -11.11 23.43 -4.22
CA SER A 16 -9.88 24.12 -4.62
C SER A 16 -9.24 24.86 -3.44
N GLY A 17 -7.90 24.92 -3.40
CA GLY A 17 -7.17 25.53 -2.28
C GLY A 17 -7.62 26.97 -1.95
N THR A 18 -7.91 27.78 -2.98
CA THR A 18 -8.44 29.14 -2.81
C THR A 18 -9.79 29.17 -2.11
N LYS A 19 -10.69 28.23 -2.43
CA LYS A 19 -12.00 28.12 -1.78
C LYS A 19 -11.89 27.59 -0.35
N ILE A 20 -10.93 26.70 -0.10
CA ILE A 20 -10.61 26.23 1.26
C ILE A 20 -10.14 27.42 2.12
N ASP A 21 -9.23 28.24 1.62
CA ASP A 21 -8.75 29.44 2.34
C ASP A 21 -9.90 30.41 2.66
N GLU A 22 -10.78 30.65 1.68
CA GLU A 22 -11.97 31.50 1.85
C GLU A 22 -12.91 30.94 2.93
N LEU A 23 -13.22 29.64 2.88
CA LEU A 23 -14.08 28.98 3.87
C LEU A 23 -13.47 29.03 5.27
N LEU A 24 -12.18 28.76 5.41
CA LEU A 24 -11.48 28.84 6.71
C LEU A 24 -11.51 30.26 7.27
N GLY A 25 -11.36 31.28 6.42
CA GLY A 25 -11.52 32.68 6.80
C GLY A 25 -12.93 33.03 7.28
N ILE A 26 -13.97 32.56 6.58
CA ILE A 26 -15.37 32.72 6.98
C ILE A 26 -15.62 32.04 8.33
N MET A 27 -15.15 30.80 8.52
CA MET A 27 -15.29 30.08 9.78
C MET A 27 -14.59 30.81 10.94
N ALA A 28 -13.37 31.32 10.72
CA ALA A 28 -12.66 32.09 11.74
C ALA A 28 -13.46 33.32 12.18
N SER A 29 -14.08 34.05 11.23
CA SER A 29 -14.93 35.21 11.54
C SER A 29 -16.22 34.87 12.28
N MET A 30 -16.79 33.69 12.08
CA MET A 30 -18.07 33.30 12.68
C MET A 30 -17.91 32.84 14.12
N TYR A 31 -16.80 32.17 14.44
CA TYR A 31 -16.66 31.45 15.70
C TYR A 31 -15.73 32.14 16.72
N ASP A 32 -15.09 33.26 16.36
CA ASP A 32 -14.14 34.03 17.20
C ASP A 32 -13.16 33.13 17.97
N LYS A 33 -12.73 32.06 17.29
CA LYS A 33 -11.85 31.00 17.78
C LYS A 33 -10.77 30.76 16.74
N ASP A 34 -9.62 30.33 17.24
CA ASP A 34 -8.52 29.94 16.37
C ASP A 34 -8.97 28.83 15.41
N PRO A 35 -8.79 29.00 14.10
CA PRO A 35 -9.28 28.04 13.12
C PRO A 35 -8.50 26.73 13.24
N LEU A 36 -9.19 25.60 12.98
CA LEU A 36 -8.56 24.27 13.01
C LEU A 36 -7.41 24.13 12.01
N PHE A 37 -7.50 24.88 10.90
CA PHE A 37 -6.47 25.00 9.89
C PHE A 37 -6.34 26.47 9.48
N HIS A 38 -5.12 26.96 9.34
CA HIS A 38 -4.85 28.38 9.02
C HIS A 38 -4.88 28.69 7.52
N SER A 39 -4.78 27.65 6.69
CA SER A 39 -4.85 27.72 5.24
C SER A 39 -5.01 26.31 4.67
N HIS A 40 -5.34 26.22 3.39
CA HIS A 40 -5.28 24.98 2.62
C HIS A 40 -3.89 24.35 2.69
N LYS A 41 -2.82 25.16 2.71
CA LYS A 41 -1.45 24.67 2.86
C LYS A 41 -1.26 24.03 4.24
N ASN A 42 -1.69 24.69 5.31
CA ASN A 42 -1.63 24.11 6.65
C ASN A 42 -2.48 22.84 6.77
N LEU A 43 -3.63 22.77 6.10
CA LEU A 43 -4.46 21.56 6.00
C LEU A 43 -3.71 20.43 5.27
N CYS A 44 -3.19 20.68 4.06
CA CYS A 44 -2.44 19.69 3.29
C CYS A 44 -1.16 19.26 4.00
N ASP A 45 -0.42 20.19 4.59
CA ASP A 45 0.77 19.90 5.39
C ASP A 45 0.39 19.06 6.62
N THR A 46 -0.76 19.29 7.24
CA THR A 46 -1.25 18.47 8.36
C THR A 46 -1.68 17.08 7.89
N ILE A 47 -2.36 16.95 6.74
CA ILE A 47 -2.69 15.65 6.13
C ILE A 47 -1.40 14.87 5.85
N ASN A 48 -0.43 15.52 5.19
CA ASN A 48 0.87 14.92 4.86
C ASN A 48 1.73 14.62 6.09
N ALA A 49 1.61 15.41 7.16
CA ALA A 49 2.29 15.20 8.43
C ALA A 49 1.52 14.25 9.37
N THR A 50 0.29 13.85 9.01
CA THR A 50 -0.43 12.83 9.76
C THR A 50 0.36 11.55 9.56
N ILE A 51 1.06 11.13 10.61
CA ILE A 51 1.87 9.92 10.66
C ILE A 51 0.93 8.72 10.68
N HIS A 52 0.15 8.51 9.63
CA HIS A 52 -0.07 7.16 9.17
C HIS A 52 1.16 6.83 8.37
N ARG A 53 2.13 6.29 9.11
CA ARG A 53 3.06 5.21 8.76
C ARG A 53 3.12 4.79 7.27
N ASP A 54 3.27 5.74 6.37
CA ASP A 54 3.33 5.52 4.93
C ASP A 54 4.74 5.80 4.45
N SER A 55 5.28 4.87 3.66
CA SER A 55 6.49 5.14 2.87
C SER A 55 6.18 6.32 1.94
N PRO A 56 7.03 7.33 1.76
CA PRO A 56 6.80 8.33 0.71
C PRO A 56 6.79 7.64 -0.66
N TRP A 57 5.97 8.15 -1.58
CA TRP A 57 6.01 7.74 -2.98
C TRP A 57 7.36 8.11 -3.59
N LYS A 58 7.97 7.14 -4.25
CA LYS A 58 9.19 7.28 -5.05
C LYS A 58 8.81 7.16 -6.52
N LEU A 59 9.62 7.79 -7.37
CA LEU A 59 9.45 7.74 -8.82
C LEU A 59 10.70 7.15 -9.46
N PHE A 60 10.50 6.20 -10.35
CA PHE A 60 11.51 5.81 -11.32
C PHE A 60 10.86 5.68 -12.68
N SER A 61 11.68 5.65 -13.72
CA SER A 61 11.15 5.52 -15.07
C SER A 61 11.68 4.25 -15.71
N VAL A 62 10.82 3.61 -16.49
CA VAL A 62 11.13 2.41 -17.26
C VAL A 62 10.93 2.65 -18.74
N MET A 63 11.65 1.89 -19.55
CA MET A 63 11.51 1.84 -21.00
C MET A 63 11.69 0.39 -21.43
N TYR A 64 11.09 0.01 -22.55
CA TYR A 64 11.27 -1.31 -23.11
C TYR A 64 12.72 -1.48 -23.59
N LEU A 65 13.38 -2.57 -23.16
CA LEU A 65 14.78 -2.89 -23.48
C LEU A 65 14.95 -4.13 -24.37
N GLY A 66 13.85 -4.73 -24.83
CA GLY A 66 13.89 -5.91 -25.69
C GLY A 66 14.15 -5.57 -27.15
N GLU A 67 14.20 -6.60 -28.00
CA GLU A 67 14.33 -6.43 -29.45
C GLU A 67 13.16 -5.62 -30.01
N MET A 68 13.48 -4.66 -30.89
CA MET A 68 12.51 -3.79 -31.54
C MET A 68 12.42 -4.14 -33.03
N PRO A 69 11.21 -4.17 -33.61
CA PRO A 69 11.05 -4.29 -35.06
C PRO A 69 11.51 -3.01 -35.76
N ASP A 70 11.75 -3.07 -37.08
CA ASP A 70 12.23 -1.92 -37.87
C ASP A 70 11.35 -0.66 -37.75
N ASN A 71 10.03 -0.86 -37.56
CA ASN A 71 9.07 0.19 -37.26
C ASN A 71 8.43 -0.08 -35.89
N PRO A 72 9.09 0.31 -34.77
CA PRO A 72 8.58 0.03 -33.44
C PRO A 72 7.32 0.85 -33.17
N PRO A 73 6.30 0.26 -32.53
CA PRO A 73 5.16 1.01 -32.04
C PRO A 73 5.63 2.03 -30.99
N SER A 74 4.91 3.15 -30.87
CA SER A 74 5.27 4.25 -29.96
C SER A 74 5.47 3.81 -28.51
N TRP A 75 4.79 2.74 -28.10
CA TRP A 75 4.91 2.24 -26.74
C TRP A 75 6.28 1.62 -26.42
N MET A 76 6.99 1.06 -27.41
CA MET A 76 8.32 0.45 -27.23
C MET A 76 9.43 1.50 -27.09
N THR A 77 9.21 2.71 -27.61
CA THR A 77 10.19 3.81 -27.56
C THR A 77 9.86 4.85 -26.49
N ALA A 78 8.66 4.77 -25.91
CA ALA A 78 8.22 5.65 -24.84
C ALA A 78 8.84 5.29 -23.48
N LYS A 79 8.98 6.31 -22.64
CA LYS A 79 9.41 6.23 -21.25
C LYS A 79 8.18 6.33 -20.35
N TYR A 80 8.06 5.41 -19.40
CA TYR A 80 6.94 5.36 -18.45
C TYR A 80 7.43 5.64 -17.05
N ASP A 81 6.76 6.55 -16.37
CA ASP A 81 7.00 6.85 -14.98
C ASP A 81 6.20 5.89 -14.09
N VAL A 82 6.89 5.26 -13.14
CA VAL A 82 6.34 4.31 -12.18
C VAL A 82 6.48 4.90 -10.79
N TRP A 83 5.32 5.16 -10.18
CA TRP A 83 5.21 5.60 -8.79
C TRP A 83 5.09 4.38 -7.88
N TYR A 84 5.97 4.27 -6.89
CA TYR A 84 6.02 3.14 -5.97
C TYR A 84 6.38 3.54 -4.54
N HIS A 85 5.97 2.74 -3.57
CA HIS A 85 6.47 2.77 -2.19
C HIS A 85 7.64 1.82 -2.02
N ASP A 86 8.52 2.09 -1.05
CA ASP A 86 9.60 1.16 -0.71
C ASP A 86 9.00 -0.13 -0.09
N PRO A 87 9.12 -1.30 -0.74
CA PRO A 87 8.47 -2.52 -0.26
C PRO A 87 8.92 -2.90 1.14
N LYS A 88 10.20 -2.66 1.47
CA LYS A 88 10.74 -3.00 2.78
C LYS A 88 10.11 -2.14 3.87
N VAL A 89 10.03 -0.82 3.63
CA VAL A 89 9.41 0.12 4.59
C VAL A 89 7.94 -0.21 4.80
N VAL A 90 7.20 -0.52 3.72
CA VAL A 90 5.79 -0.93 3.81
C VAL A 90 5.63 -2.19 4.67
N LEU A 91 6.48 -3.20 4.46
CA LEU A 91 6.42 -4.44 5.23
C LEU A 91 6.84 -4.25 6.70
N GLU A 92 7.88 -3.46 6.97
CA GLU A 92 8.27 -3.08 8.34
C GLU A 92 7.13 -2.35 9.05
N HIS A 93 6.40 -1.50 8.33
CA HIS A 93 5.24 -0.82 8.84
C HIS A 93 4.08 -1.76 9.14
N GLN A 94 3.82 -2.76 8.28
CA GLN A 94 2.83 -3.81 8.55
C GLN A 94 3.24 -4.65 9.78
N LEU A 95 4.50 -5.08 9.87
CA LEU A 95 5.00 -5.84 11.02
C LEU A 95 4.89 -5.10 12.35
N ALA A 96 5.14 -3.78 12.34
CA ALA A 96 5.07 -2.97 13.53
C ALA A 96 3.62 -2.61 13.92
N ASN A 97 2.59 -3.05 13.18
CA ASN A 97 1.20 -2.64 13.40
C ASN A 97 0.66 -3.27 14.69
N PRO A 98 0.38 -2.47 15.74
CA PRO A 98 -0.14 -3.00 16.99
C PRO A 98 -1.52 -3.66 16.83
N ASP A 99 -2.27 -3.33 15.77
CA ASP A 99 -3.57 -3.94 15.48
C ASP A 99 -3.44 -5.43 15.15
N PHE A 100 -2.27 -5.88 14.70
CA PHE A 100 -2.02 -7.30 14.40
C PHE A 100 -1.57 -8.11 15.63
N LYS A 101 -1.58 -7.50 16.82
CA LYS A 101 -1.17 -8.19 18.04
C LYS A 101 -2.11 -9.37 18.33
N GLY A 102 -1.55 -10.58 18.27
CA GLY A 102 -2.30 -11.83 18.46
C GLY A 102 -2.87 -12.42 17.17
N GLU A 103 -2.77 -11.69 16.06
CA GLU A 103 -3.28 -12.07 14.75
C GLU A 103 -2.12 -12.28 13.73
N ILE A 104 -0.91 -12.54 14.24
CA ILE A 104 0.29 -12.76 13.44
C ILE A 104 1.02 -14.02 13.92
N ASP A 105 1.38 -14.88 12.96
CA ASP A 105 2.17 -16.08 13.21
C ASP A 105 3.66 -15.80 13.01
N TYR A 106 4.42 -15.93 14.09
CA TYR A 106 5.88 -15.72 14.06
C TYR A 106 6.67 -16.96 13.58
N ALA A 107 6.01 -18.10 13.43
CA ALA A 107 6.59 -19.36 13.00
C ALA A 107 5.57 -20.19 12.21
N ALA A 108 6.06 -21.12 11.39
CA ALA A 108 5.20 -22.10 10.75
C ALA A 108 4.43 -22.90 11.82
N LYS A 109 3.16 -23.20 11.54
CA LYS A 109 2.27 -23.87 12.48
C LYS A 109 1.62 -25.10 11.86
N VAL A 110 1.27 -26.07 12.70
CA VAL A 110 0.42 -27.20 12.30
C VAL A 110 -0.93 -27.01 12.95
N VAL A 111 -1.99 -27.05 12.16
CA VAL A 111 -3.37 -27.07 12.63
C VAL A 111 -3.93 -28.46 12.36
N ILE A 112 -4.52 -29.08 13.38
CA ILE A 112 -5.07 -30.43 13.31
C ILE A 112 -6.57 -30.33 13.57
N ASP A 113 -7.37 -30.96 12.72
CA ASP A 113 -8.83 -31.00 12.86
C ASP A 113 -9.28 -31.98 13.96
N GLU A 114 -10.59 -32.05 14.18
CA GLU A 114 -11.19 -32.95 15.18
C GLU A 114 -10.94 -34.44 14.89
N ASP A 115 -10.70 -34.79 13.63
CA ASP A 115 -10.46 -36.15 13.16
C ASP A 115 -8.95 -36.52 13.16
N GLY A 116 -8.06 -35.58 13.49
CA GLY A 116 -6.62 -35.78 13.55
C GLY A 116 -5.87 -35.54 12.24
N HIS A 117 -6.50 -34.94 11.23
CA HIS A 117 -5.86 -34.59 9.96
C HIS A 117 -5.28 -33.18 9.99
N TRP A 118 -4.23 -32.97 9.20
CA TRP A 118 -3.66 -31.63 9.01
C TRP A 118 -4.59 -30.77 8.16
N GLU A 119 -5.01 -29.64 8.74
CA GLU A 119 -5.76 -28.58 8.07
C GLU A 119 -4.85 -27.42 7.67
N VAL A 120 -4.98 -26.95 6.43
CA VAL A 120 -4.27 -25.75 5.92
C VAL A 120 -5.25 -24.58 5.90
N CYS A 121 -5.21 -23.74 6.93
CA CYS A 121 -6.12 -22.61 7.12
C CYS A 121 -5.53 -21.27 6.62
N ASP A 122 -4.20 -21.15 6.53
CA ASP A 122 -3.47 -19.98 6.05
C ASP A 122 -2.08 -20.35 5.52
N LEU A 123 -1.32 -19.38 5.01
CA LEU A 123 -0.02 -19.65 4.40
C LEU A 123 1.02 -20.16 5.40
N MET A 124 0.94 -19.76 6.67
CA MET A 124 1.85 -20.20 7.73
C MET A 124 1.55 -21.63 8.21
N SER A 125 0.33 -22.11 7.97
CA SER A 125 -0.07 -23.51 8.19
C SER A 125 0.28 -24.45 7.03
N GLY A 126 0.80 -23.95 5.92
CA GLY A 126 1.16 -24.75 4.75
C GLY A 126 2.56 -25.36 4.84
N GLN A 127 2.77 -26.51 4.18
CA GLN A 127 4.08 -27.18 4.08
C GLN A 127 5.19 -26.24 3.63
N TRP A 128 4.89 -25.31 2.72
CA TRP A 128 5.87 -24.36 2.21
C TRP A 128 6.53 -23.51 3.31
N ALA A 129 5.79 -23.08 4.34
CA ALA A 129 6.35 -22.29 5.43
C ALA A 129 7.37 -23.10 6.27
N PHE A 130 7.16 -24.41 6.41
CA PHE A 130 8.12 -25.33 7.03
C PHE A 130 9.37 -25.47 6.17
N ASP A 131 9.20 -25.72 4.87
CA ASP A 131 10.33 -25.87 3.95
C ASP A 131 11.21 -24.60 3.94
N GLN A 132 10.60 -23.41 3.99
CA GLN A 132 11.35 -22.15 4.09
C GLN A 132 12.08 -22.02 5.44
N SER A 133 11.43 -22.40 6.55
CA SER A 133 12.06 -22.39 7.87
C SER A 133 13.29 -23.32 7.93
N ASP A 134 13.19 -24.50 7.32
CA ASP A 134 14.29 -25.47 7.19
C ASP A 134 15.43 -24.98 6.30
N ILE A 135 15.14 -24.15 5.30
CA ILE A 135 16.17 -23.50 4.49
C ILE A 135 16.88 -22.42 5.31
N ILE A 136 16.12 -21.58 6.01
CA ILE A 136 16.64 -20.43 6.76
C ILE A 136 17.57 -20.92 7.88
N VAL A 137 17.17 -21.93 8.65
CA VAL A 137 17.93 -22.41 9.83
C VAL A 137 19.30 -23.04 9.48
N LYS A 138 19.56 -23.35 8.20
CA LYS A 138 20.87 -23.85 7.75
C LYS A 138 21.98 -22.81 7.92
N ASP A 139 21.64 -21.53 7.89
CA ASP A 139 22.58 -20.46 8.23
C ASP A 139 22.57 -20.22 9.74
N ALA A 140 23.74 -20.26 10.37
CA ALA A 140 23.85 -19.96 11.80
C ALA A 140 23.54 -18.48 12.11
N GLY A 141 23.73 -17.58 11.13
CA GLY A 141 23.46 -16.15 11.26
C GLY A 141 21.97 -15.79 11.35
N THR A 142 21.09 -16.70 10.95
CA THR A 142 19.63 -16.50 10.94
C THR A 142 18.93 -17.20 12.10
N HIS A 143 19.68 -17.80 13.03
CA HIS A 143 19.10 -18.46 14.19
C HIS A 143 18.32 -17.46 15.05
N GLY A 144 17.03 -17.73 15.26
CA GLY A 144 16.10 -16.82 15.94
C GLY A 144 15.47 -15.77 15.03
N ALA A 145 15.78 -15.75 13.72
CA ALA A 145 15.07 -14.93 12.76
C ALA A 145 13.67 -15.50 12.49
N MET A 146 12.74 -14.59 12.19
CA MET A 146 11.40 -14.92 11.75
C MET A 146 11.37 -14.96 10.22
N PHE A 147 10.74 -16.00 9.66
CA PHE A 147 10.39 -16.01 8.25
C PHE A 147 9.21 -15.06 8.00
N VAL A 148 9.43 -14.06 7.15
CA VAL A 148 8.40 -13.08 6.75
C VAL A 148 7.91 -13.43 5.36
N LEU A 149 6.63 -13.78 5.28
CA LEU A 149 6.00 -14.21 4.04
C LEU A 149 5.34 -13.01 3.36
N VAL A 150 5.83 -12.66 2.18
CA VAL A 150 5.36 -11.52 1.39
C VAL A 150 4.54 -12.02 0.21
N VAL A 151 3.33 -11.48 0.04
CA VAL A 151 2.50 -11.74 -1.13
C VAL A 151 2.26 -10.45 -1.88
N LEU A 152 2.40 -10.55 -3.21
CA LEU A 152 2.05 -9.50 -4.15
C LEU A 152 0.80 -9.92 -4.92
N GLY A 153 -0.14 -9.00 -5.06
CA GLY A 153 -1.34 -9.20 -5.85
C GLY A 153 -1.52 -8.03 -6.80
N SER A 154 -1.73 -8.30 -8.08
CA SER A 154 -2.15 -7.26 -9.03
C SER A 154 -3.61 -7.47 -9.32
N ASP A 155 -4.38 -6.39 -9.31
CA ASP A 155 -5.74 -6.42 -9.79
C ASP A 155 -5.82 -5.69 -11.14
N LYS A 156 -6.55 -6.27 -12.10
CA LYS A 156 -6.74 -5.70 -13.43
C LYS A 156 -7.78 -4.58 -13.43
N THR A 157 -8.36 -4.24 -12.28
CA THR A 157 -9.35 -3.17 -12.20
C THR A 157 -8.67 -1.82 -12.41
N MET A 158 -9.12 -1.10 -13.44
CA MET A 158 -8.59 0.18 -13.91
C MET A 158 -8.84 1.26 -12.85
N VAL A 159 -7.79 1.77 -12.20
CA VAL A 159 -7.93 2.72 -11.08
C VAL A 159 -8.11 4.17 -11.55
N SER A 160 -7.64 4.53 -12.73
CA SER A 160 -7.89 5.86 -13.30
C SER A 160 -7.54 5.93 -14.79
N VAL A 161 -8.43 6.50 -15.61
CA VAL A 161 -8.05 7.06 -16.91
C VAL A 161 -7.65 8.51 -16.66
N VAL A 162 -6.35 8.76 -16.50
CA VAL A 162 -5.83 10.14 -16.55
C VAL A 162 -5.86 10.58 -18.02
N THR A 163 -6.09 11.86 -18.27
CA THR A 163 -6.12 12.48 -19.59
C THR A 163 -4.80 12.20 -20.35
N GLY A 164 -4.74 11.08 -21.07
CA GLY A 164 -3.55 10.57 -21.77
C GLY A 164 -3.70 9.11 -22.25
N HIS A 165 -2.71 8.63 -23.00
CA HIS A 165 -2.66 7.28 -23.62
C HIS A 165 -2.22 6.14 -22.66
N ILE A 166 -2.20 6.36 -21.34
CA ILE A 166 -1.62 5.43 -20.36
C ILE A 166 -2.69 5.02 -19.33
N GLU A 167 -2.89 3.72 -19.16
CA GLU A 167 -3.68 3.12 -18.08
C GLU A 167 -2.77 2.68 -16.95
N TYR A 168 -3.30 2.57 -15.72
CA TYR A 168 -2.54 2.09 -14.58
C TYR A 168 -3.27 0.96 -13.86
N TYR A 169 -2.53 -0.09 -13.49
CA TYR A 169 -2.99 -1.12 -12.55
C TYR A 169 -2.25 -1.03 -11.21
N PRO A 170 -2.95 -1.17 -10.08
CA PRO A 170 -2.33 -1.24 -8.78
C PRO A 170 -1.67 -2.61 -8.58
N LEU A 171 -0.44 -2.61 -8.08
CA LEU A 171 0.18 -3.77 -7.46
C LEU A 171 0.06 -3.59 -5.94
N TYR A 172 -0.55 -4.56 -5.28
CA TYR A 172 -0.69 -4.63 -3.83
C TYR A 172 0.42 -5.49 -3.22
N ILE A 173 0.77 -5.18 -1.98
CA ILE A 173 1.68 -5.94 -1.15
C ILE A 173 1.03 -6.21 0.22
N SER A 174 1.26 -7.41 0.73
CA SER A 174 0.74 -7.82 2.03
C SER A 174 1.68 -8.81 2.70
N LEU A 175 1.77 -8.68 4.01
CA LEU A 175 2.41 -9.64 4.88
C LEU A 175 1.44 -10.76 5.23
N ARG A 176 1.81 -11.99 4.87
CA ARG A 176 0.95 -13.18 5.00
C ARG A 176 1.23 -14.03 6.22
N ASN A 177 2.05 -13.55 7.14
CA ASN A 177 2.07 -14.05 8.51
C ASN A 177 0.81 -13.62 9.29
N ILE A 178 0.08 -12.62 8.79
CA ILE A 178 -1.15 -12.14 9.42
C ILE A 178 -2.28 -13.13 9.12
N HIS A 179 -3.12 -13.38 10.12
CA HIS A 179 -4.29 -14.24 10.02
C HIS A 179 -5.29 -13.72 8.98
N ASN A 180 -5.99 -14.64 8.31
CA ASN A 180 -6.87 -14.32 7.18
C ASN A 180 -8.04 -13.39 7.54
N ASN A 181 -8.52 -13.43 8.79
CA ASN A 181 -9.57 -12.56 9.31
C ASN A 181 -9.18 -11.07 9.26
N VAL A 182 -7.91 -10.73 9.51
CA VAL A 182 -7.42 -9.35 9.47
C VAL A 182 -7.37 -8.82 8.04
N CYS A 183 -7.11 -9.67 7.04
CA CYS A 183 -7.18 -9.25 5.64
C CYS A 183 -8.59 -8.81 5.21
N GLN A 184 -9.63 -9.24 5.94
CA GLN A 184 -11.03 -8.88 5.67
C GLN A 184 -11.48 -7.62 6.42
N VAL A 185 -10.78 -7.23 7.48
CA VAL A 185 -11.08 -6.06 8.29
C VAL A 185 -10.00 -5.02 7.99
N HIS A 186 -10.36 -3.90 7.36
CA HIS A 186 -9.43 -2.85 6.90
C HIS A 186 -8.48 -2.31 7.99
N HIS A 187 -7.39 -3.02 8.29
CA HIS A 187 -6.33 -2.68 9.26
C HIS A 187 -4.96 -2.57 8.58
N ASP A 188 -4.90 -2.07 7.34
CA ASP A 188 -3.65 -1.90 6.58
C ASP A 188 -2.85 -3.20 6.32
N ALA A 189 -3.53 -4.35 6.36
CA ALA A 189 -2.91 -5.65 6.03
C ALA A 189 -2.55 -5.78 4.54
N VAL A 190 -3.19 -4.98 3.67
CA VAL A 190 -2.93 -4.91 2.24
C VAL A 190 -2.69 -3.46 1.86
N THR A 191 -1.54 -3.17 1.24
CA THR A 191 -1.14 -1.82 0.86
C THR A 191 -0.88 -1.77 -0.64
N ILE A 192 -1.23 -0.67 -1.30
CA ILE A 192 -0.83 -0.44 -2.70
C ILE A 192 0.68 -0.19 -2.70
N LEU A 193 1.43 -1.01 -3.42
CA LEU A 193 2.87 -0.86 -3.58
C LEU A 193 3.23 0.07 -4.74
N THR A 194 2.59 -0.07 -5.90
CA THR A 194 2.94 0.71 -7.09
C THR A 194 1.78 0.76 -8.09
N PHE A 195 1.79 1.78 -8.95
CA PHE A 195 0.94 1.82 -10.14
C PHE A 195 1.76 1.46 -11.37
N LEU A 196 1.39 0.35 -12.02
CA LEU A 196 2.06 -0.15 -13.22
C LEU A 196 1.43 0.48 -14.45
N ALA A 197 2.24 1.25 -15.18
CA ALA A 197 1.83 1.89 -16.43
C ALA A 197 1.61 0.84 -17.53
N ILE A 198 0.49 0.97 -18.23
CA ILE A 198 0.14 0.16 -19.40
C ILE A 198 -0.06 1.09 -20.57
N PRO A 199 0.79 0.97 -21.60
CA PRO A 199 0.55 1.69 -22.82
C PRO A 199 -0.68 1.13 -23.53
N LYS A 200 -1.54 2.04 -23.99
CA LYS A 200 -2.57 1.67 -24.96
C LYS A 200 -1.90 1.35 -26.28
N SER A 201 -2.17 0.16 -26.84
CA SER A 201 -1.90 -0.10 -28.24
C SER A 201 -2.75 0.86 -29.07
N GLN A 202 -2.11 1.60 -29.97
CA GLN A 202 -2.81 2.40 -30.97
C GLN A 202 -3.43 1.50 -32.04
#